data_AF-A0A1Y2BBI2-F1
#
_entry.id   AF-A0A1Y2BBI2-F1
#
_cell.length_a   1.000
_cell.length_b   1.000
_cell.length_c   1.000
_cell.angle_alpha   90.00
_cell.angle_beta   90.00
_cell.angle_gamma   90.00
#
_symmetry.space_group_name_H-M   'P 1'
#
loop_
_entity.id
_entity.type
_entity.pdbx_description
1 polymer ?
#
loop_
_entity_poly.entity_id
_entity_poly.type
_entity_poly.pdbx_seq_one_letter_code
_entity_poly.pdbx_strand_id
1 'polypeptide(L)'
;MVYYHKNSAFSGSVDGETKYGIVKATDNTISIDDAADTNYCVDANMVATAIGGSSNCDATKTRYNCNNGICTLVAALPVCDLATAGETTCDASLSTITSTLCVKADNSAIFESTPTACADKAADYEDGNYYIFKCTDGKTCSKVTDASTLTASDQLYIYKFTSTTAGDGTTTVSLDQQKDISYFTATKLLHCDSDGRCALVTTATPTDYYYVNVAATGLTDSLYQCTGSGTVTCTAITAEDNKNYLDATDSKNVIHCTTADLCTSAAGSTTAGQAYIDSRETGGKQLNVITCNSDGCTSSTGITTGQVYIDAIQDNSKNPNVITCTAAGCTSGAGSTTDGQAYIDATDKDNGYKKVIKCTGGTCASEAGSTTAGQAYIDAIQSGGQNPNVIICTATGCTSSPGSNTYTDAITNGNTITCEAGNCASTGG
;
A
#
# COMPACT_ATOMS: atom_id res chain seq x y z
N MET A 1 -16.30 -9.72 35.73
CA MET A 1 -15.07 -9.27 36.43
C MET A 1 -14.14 -8.72 35.37
N VAL A 2 -13.98 -7.40 35.32
CA VAL A 2 -12.99 -6.76 34.44
C VAL A 2 -11.71 -6.68 35.25
N TYR A 3 -10.64 -7.31 34.78
CA TYR A 3 -9.33 -7.29 35.42
C TYR A 3 -8.69 -5.92 35.14
N TYR A 4 -8.64 -5.04 36.15
CA TYR A 4 -7.92 -3.77 36.02
C TYR A 4 -6.47 -3.96 36.44
N HIS A 5 -5.53 -3.59 35.58
CA HIS A 5 -4.16 -3.39 35.98
C HIS A 5 -4.03 -1.99 36.60
N LYS A 6 -3.26 -1.87 37.69
CA LYS A 6 -2.80 -0.56 38.17
C LYS A 6 -2.03 0.06 37.00
N ASN A 7 -2.57 1.12 36.38
CA ASN A 7 -2.16 1.82 35.14
C ASN A 7 -3.02 1.58 33.86
N SER A 8 -4.13 0.84 33.90
CA SER A 8 -5.06 0.75 32.75
C SER A 8 -6.02 1.95 32.70
N ALA A 9 -6.14 2.62 31.54
CA ALA A 9 -6.77 3.94 31.43
C ALA A 9 -8.15 3.97 30.73
N PHE A 10 -8.74 2.84 30.33
CA PHE A 10 -10.10 2.84 29.77
C PHE A 10 -11.00 1.77 30.36
N SER A 11 -12.24 2.16 30.65
CA SER A 11 -13.34 1.23 30.92
C SER A 11 -14.50 1.52 29.98
N GLY A 12 -14.51 0.87 28.83
CA GLY A 12 -15.67 0.84 27.94
C GLY A 12 -15.99 2.15 27.23
N SER A 13 -16.65 2.01 26.09
CA SER A 13 -17.25 3.14 25.41
C SER A 13 -18.44 3.68 26.24
N VAL A 14 -18.52 5.00 26.39
CA VAL A 14 -19.60 5.71 27.07
C VAL A 14 -20.87 5.69 26.21
N ASP A 15 -20.72 5.62 24.89
CA ASP A 15 -21.83 5.66 23.91
C ASP A 15 -21.91 4.44 22.98
N GLY A 16 -20.99 3.50 23.10
CA GLY A 16 -20.89 2.30 22.27
C GLY A 16 -19.93 2.41 21.08
N GLU A 17 -19.55 3.61 20.62
CA GLU A 17 -18.86 3.77 19.32
C GLU A 17 -17.72 4.80 19.29
N THR A 18 -17.87 5.98 19.92
CA THR A 18 -16.93 7.11 19.67
C THR A 18 -16.43 7.84 20.92
N LYS A 19 -17.09 7.67 22.07
CA LYS A 19 -16.72 8.32 23.33
C LYS A 19 -16.19 7.32 24.33
N TYR A 20 -15.04 7.59 24.91
CA TYR A 20 -14.39 6.71 25.87
C TYR A 20 -14.08 7.48 27.15
N GLY A 21 -14.38 6.91 28.31
CA GLY A 21 -14.03 7.54 29.59
C GLY A 21 -12.63 7.13 30.02
N ILE A 22 -11.77 8.09 30.36
CA ILE A 22 -10.57 7.78 31.16
C ILE A 22 -11.05 7.59 32.59
N VAL A 23 -10.80 6.42 33.14
CA VAL A 23 -11.15 6.11 34.54
C VAL A 23 -9.91 6.03 35.40
N LYS A 24 -9.99 6.71 36.54
CA LYS A 24 -9.02 6.64 37.62
C LYS A 24 -9.51 5.65 38.66
N ALA A 25 -8.79 4.55 38.81
CA ALA A 25 -9.02 3.57 39.86
C ALA A 25 -8.09 3.84 41.06
N THR A 26 -8.67 3.98 42.26
CA THR A 26 -7.96 3.92 43.54
C THR A 26 -8.29 2.61 44.24
N ASP A 27 -7.64 2.33 45.38
CA ASP A 27 -7.87 1.09 46.14
C ASP A 27 -9.35 0.90 46.53
N ASN A 28 -10.16 1.96 46.57
CA ASN A 28 -11.55 1.92 47.02
C ASN A 28 -12.59 2.56 46.06
N THR A 29 -12.18 3.20 44.97
CA THR A 29 -13.11 3.90 44.05
C THR A 29 -12.66 3.82 42.60
N ILE A 30 -13.63 3.83 41.68
CA ILE A 30 -13.42 4.10 40.25
C ILE A 30 -14.16 5.40 39.95
N SER A 31 -13.47 6.41 39.43
CA SER A 31 -14.05 7.67 38.98
C SER A 31 -13.58 7.99 37.56
N ILE A 32 -14.31 8.84 36.84
CA ILE A 32 -13.76 9.46 35.62
C ILE A 32 -12.59 10.35 36.06
N ASP A 33 -11.48 10.31 35.31
CA ASP A 33 -10.36 11.21 35.51
C ASP A 33 -10.68 12.54 34.82
N ASP A 34 -11.43 13.39 35.52
CA ASP A 34 -11.82 14.72 35.06
C ASP A 34 -10.62 15.67 34.88
N ALA A 35 -9.45 15.31 35.39
CA ALA A 35 -8.19 16.02 35.16
C ALA A 35 -7.52 15.68 33.81
N ALA A 36 -8.06 14.73 33.04
CA ALA A 36 -7.52 14.33 31.74
C ALA A 36 -8.02 15.25 30.62
N ASP A 37 -7.49 16.47 30.56
CA ASP A 37 -7.74 17.49 29.52
C ASP A 37 -6.65 17.51 28.42
N THR A 38 -6.10 16.34 28.09
CA THR A 38 -5.02 16.21 27.11
C THR A 38 -5.35 15.18 26.06
N ASN A 39 -4.66 15.25 24.92
CA ASN A 39 -4.75 14.17 23.94
C ASN A 39 -4.03 12.91 24.45
N TYR A 40 -4.56 11.73 24.11
CA TYR A 40 -3.98 10.44 24.43
C TYR A 40 -3.80 9.60 23.17
N CYS A 41 -2.73 8.81 23.14
CA CYS A 41 -2.56 7.72 22.20
C CYS A 41 -2.92 6.41 22.89
N VAL A 42 -3.81 5.65 22.28
CA VAL A 42 -4.40 4.46 22.87
C VAL A 42 -4.04 3.28 21.99
N ASP A 43 -3.34 2.29 22.55
CA ASP A 43 -2.99 1.08 21.80
C ASP A 43 -4.16 0.09 21.72
N ALA A 44 -3.96 -1.01 20.98
CA ALA A 44 -4.96 -2.08 20.84
C ALA A 44 -5.36 -2.75 22.16
N ASN A 45 -4.59 -2.57 23.24
CA ASN A 45 -4.90 -3.06 24.59
C ASN A 45 -5.55 -1.99 25.48
N MET A 46 -5.98 -0.86 24.89
CA MET A 46 -6.57 0.26 25.59
C MET A 46 -5.63 0.88 26.64
N VAL A 47 -4.33 0.88 26.40
CA VAL A 47 -3.37 1.61 27.23
C VAL A 47 -3.23 3.04 26.70
N ALA A 48 -3.76 4.01 27.44
CA ALA A 48 -3.63 5.42 27.12
C ALA A 48 -2.23 5.93 27.50
N THR A 49 -1.55 6.57 26.57
CA THR A 49 -0.32 7.33 26.82
C THR A 49 -0.60 8.80 26.52
N ALA A 50 -0.43 9.68 27.51
CA ALA A 50 -0.59 11.11 27.28
C ALA A 50 0.41 11.59 26.22
N ILE A 51 -0.05 12.43 25.29
CA ILE A 51 0.81 12.98 24.24
C ILE A 51 1.64 14.12 24.84
N GLY A 52 2.77 13.77 25.47
CA GLY A 52 3.68 14.73 26.08
C GLY A 52 4.44 15.53 25.01
N GLY A 53 3.91 16.69 24.61
CA GLY A 53 4.55 17.64 23.69
C GLY A 53 4.74 17.19 22.23
N SER A 54 4.65 15.89 21.95
CA SER A 54 4.53 15.32 20.60
C SER A 54 3.24 15.79 19.92
N SER A 55 3.23 15.92 18.59
CA SER A 55 2.01 16.20 17.83
C SER A 55 1.25 14.92 17.43
N ASN A 56 1.86 13.73 17.52
CA ASN A 56 1.38 12.52 16.86
C ASN A 56 1.46 11.26 17.74
N CYS A 57 0.58 10.29 17.46
CA CYS A 57 0.65 8.92 17.95
C CYS A 57 1.57 8.07 17.06
N ASP A 58 2.11 7.00 17.64
CA ASP A 58 2.70 5.89 16.86
C ASP A 58 1.60 5.28 15.98
N ALA A 59 1.95 4.79 14.79
CA ALA A 59 1.03 4.17 13.83
C ALA A 59 0.20 3.01 14.41
N THR A 60 0.64 2.41 15.52
CA THR A 60 -0.08 1.34 16.24
C THR A 60 -1.08 1.83 17.28
N LYS A 61 -1.23 3.15 17.46
CA LYS A 61 -2.07 3.76 18.51
C LYS A 61 -3.06 4.76 17.94
N THR A 62 -4.30 4.68 18.38
CA THR A 62 -5.39 5.58 17.99
C THR A 62 -5.38 6.83 18.87
N ARG A 63 -5.56 8.02 18.27
CA ARG A 63 -5.60 9.28 19.01
C ARG A 63 -7.00 9.63 19.51
N TYR A 64 -7.06 10.01 20.77
CA TYR A 64 -8.26 10.58 21.37
C TYR A 64 -8.00 11.98 21.92
N ASN A 65 -8.97 12.87 21.77
CA ASN A 65 -8.98 14.18 22.41
C ASN A 65 -9.87 14.08 23.64
N CYS A 66 -9.29 14.29 24.81
CA CYS A 66 -9.99 14.12 26.08
C CYS A 66 -10.25 15.49 26.72
N ASN A 67 -11.49 15.68 27.17
CA ASN A 67 -11.95 16.87 27.86
C ASN A 67 -12.86 16.43 29.01
N ASN A 68 -12.51 16.81 30.24
CA ASN A 68 -13.13 16.34 31.48
C ASN A 68 -13.21 14.81 31.57
N GLY A 69 -12.15 14.11 31.16
CA GLY A 69 -12.07 12.65 31.22
C GLY A 69 -12.93 11.90 30.19
N ILE A 70 -13.61 12.62 29.28
CA ILE A 70 -14.27 12.02 28.11
C ILE A 70 -13.41 12.24 26.89
N CYS A 71 -12.97 11.14 26.31
CA CYS A 71 -12.12 11.05 25.14
C CYS A 71 -12.95 10.79 23.90
N THR A 72 -12.91 11.69 22.92
CA THR A 72 -13.47 11.47 21.59
C THR A 72 -12.38 11.08 20.61
N LEU A 73 -12.69 10.10 19.77
CA LEU A 73 -11.81 9.70 18.68
C LEU A 73 -11.57 10.91 17.76
N VAL A 74 -10.30 11.26 17.51
CA VAL A 74 -9.92 12.37 16.62
C VAL A 74 -9.80 11.84 15.19
N ALA A 75 -10.89 11.31 14.64
CA ALA A 75 -10.86 10.65 13.34
C ALA A 75 -11.53 11.46 12.22
N ALA A 76 -12.25 12.55 12.47
CA ALA A 76 -13.02 13.23 11.43
C ALA A 76 -13.12 14.74 11.66
N LEU A 77 -13.67 15.46 10.67
CA LEU A 77 -14.26 16.77 10.90
C LEU A 77 -15.21 16.72 12.11
N PRO A 78 -15.30 17.78 12.93
CA PRO A 78 -16.26 17.86 14.01
C PRO A 78 -17.66 17.53 13.50
N VAL A 79 -18.43 16.77 14.27
CA VAL A 79 -19.83 16.49 13.92
C VAL A 79 -20.70 17.64 14.43
N CYS A 80 -21.55 18.20 13.58
CA CYS A 80 -22.55 19.16 14.02
C CYS A 80 -23.70 18.41 14.72
N ASP A 81 -23.95 18.73 15.99
CA ASP A 81 -25.15 18.25 16.71
C ASP A 81 -26.34 19.16 16.36
N LEU A 82 -26.85 19.03 15.13
CA LEU A 82 -28.06 19.71 14.69
C LEU A 82 -29.24 18.76 14.94
N ALA A 83 -29.83 18.83 16.13
CA ALA A 83 -30.93 17.96 16.53
C ALA A 83 -32.18 18.07 15.64
N THR A 84 -32.32 19.14 14.84
CA THR A 84 -33.46 19.33 13.95
C THR A 84 -33.15 20.21 12.73
N ALA A 85 -33.63 19.81 11.55
CA ALA A 85 -33.62 20.66 10.35
C ALA A 85 -34.42 21.94 10.60
N GLY A 86 -33.74 23.10 10.63
CA GLY A 86 -34.36 24.41 10.86
C GLY A 86 -33.85 25.18 12.08
N GLU A 87 -32.99 24.60 12.91
CA GLU A 87 -32.31 25.35 13.97
C GLU A 87 -31.21 26.23 13.39
N THR A 88 -31.32 27.54 13.59
CA THR A 88 -30.36 28.53 13.10
C THR A 88 -29.13 28.66 14.00
N THR A 89 -29.01 27.89 15.07
CA THR A 89 -27.87 28.00 16.00
C THR A 89 -27.20 26.63 16.12
N CYS A 90 -25.95 26.53 15.66
CA CYS A 90 -25.10 25.40 16.05
C CYS A 90 -25.01 25.40 17.59
N ASP A 91 -24.91 24.22 18.23
CA ASP A 91 -24.87 24.03 19.70
C ASP A 91 -24.24 25.23 20.44
N ALA A 92 -24.90 25.72 21.50
CA ALA A 92 -24.44 26.84 22.32
C ALA A 92 -23.02 26.64 22.89
N SER A 93 -22.52 25.40 22.95
CA SER A 93 -21.12 25.08 23.27
C SER A 93 -20.09 25.60 22.23
N LEU A 94 -20.53 25.96 21.02
CA LEU A 94 -19.73 26.51 19.91
C LEU A 94 -19.77 28.06 19.85
N SER A 95 -20.47 28.73 20.77
CA SER A 95 -20.70 30.19 20.76
C SER A 95 -19.44 31.08 20.85
N THR A 96 -18.27 30.50 21.10
CA THR A 96 -16.97 31.20 21.13
C THR A 96 -16.09 30.97 19.89
N ILE A 97 -16.54 30.16 18.92
CA ILE A 97 -15.69 29.77 17.78
C ILE A 97 -16.00 30.65 16.56
N THR A 98 -14.95 31.26 15.97
CA THR A 98 -15.09 32.36 15.01
C THR A 98 -15.48 31.96 13.59
N SER A 99 -15.31 30.70 13.22
CA SER A 99 -16.04 30.00 12.15
C SER A 99 -15.43 28.61 12.06
N THR A 100 -16.26 27.58 11.92
CA THR A 100 -15.78 26.20 11.91
C THR A 100 -16.64 25.36 11.00
N LEU A 101 -15.99 24.64 10.09
CA LEU A 101 -16.63 23.62 9.28
C LEU A 101 -16.85 22.36 10.11
N CYS A 102 -18.06 21.83 10.08
CA CYS A 102 -18.43 20.58 10.70
C CYS A 102 -19.23 19.71 9.71
N VAL A 103 -19.23 18.40 9.90
CA VAL A 103 -20.01 17.45 9.09
C VAL A 103 -21.27 17.04 9.82
N LYS A 104 -22.34 16.79 9.09
CA LYS A 104 -23.52 16.14 9.66
C LYS A 104 -23.14 14.74 10.17
N ALA A 105 -23.82 14.24 11.22
CA ALA A 105 -23.52 12.93 11.80
C ALA A 105 -23.63 11.76 10.81
N ASP A 106 -24.45 11.90 9.78
CA ASP A 106 -24.61 10.93 8.68
C ASP A 106 -23.72 11.22 7.46
N ASN A 107 -22.79 12.17 7.57
CA ASN A 107 -21.91 12.66 6.50
C ASN A 107 -22.64 13.17 5.24
N SER A 108 -23.91 13.57 5.35
CA SER A 108 -24.69 14.03 4.18
C SER A 108 -24.53 15.52 3.86
N ALA A 109 -23.90 16.31 4.74
CA ALA A 109 -23.71 17.75 4.54
C ALA A 109 -22.49 18.30 5.30
N ILE A 110 -21.90 19.37 4.78
CA ILE A 110 -20.94 20.23 5.48
C ILE A 110 -21.67 21.50 5.90
N PHE A 111 -21.51 21.88 7.15
CA PHE A 111 -21.98 23.16 7.65
C PHE A 111 -20.81 24.06 7.99
N GLU A 112 -20.96 25.34 7.71
CA GLU A 112 -20.11 26.39 8.28
C GLU A 112 -20.85 27.01 9.45
N SER A 113 -20.30 26.80 10.66
CA SER A 113 -20.75 27.52 11.84
C SER A 113 -20.22 28.95 11.81
N THR A 114 -21.09 29.89 12.10
CA THR A 114 -20.79 31.28 12.46
C THR A 114 -21.34 31.55 13.85
N PRO A 115 -20.94 32.63 14.54
CA PRO A 115 -21.45 32.94 15.88
C PRO A 115 -22.98 33.04 15.98
N THR A 116 -23.68 33.22 14.86
CA THR A 116 -25.13 33.42 14.81
C THR A 116 -25.89 32.47 13.90
N ALA A 117 -25.21 31.60 13.14
CA ALA A 117 -25.83 30.75 12.12
C ALA A 117 -25.01 29.49 11.80
N CYS A 118 -25.68 28.37 11.53
CA CYS A 118 -25.12 27.23 10.80
C CYS A 118 -25.61 27.27 9.35
N ALA A 119 -24.72 27.45 8.37
CA ALA A 119 -25.09 27.45 6.96
C ALA A 119 -24.67 26.13 6.30
N ASP A 120 -25.61 25.45 5.65
CA ASP A 120 -25.30 24.31 4.78
C ASP A 120 -24.46 24.81 3.59
N LYS A 121 -23.31 24.16 3.37
CA LYS A 121 -22.36 24.49 2.33
C LYS A 121 -22.29 23.46 1.22
N ALA A 122 -23.21 22.50 1.14
CA ALA A 122 -23.21 21.48 0.09
C ALA A 122 -23.07 22.05 -1.33
N ALA A 123 -23.66 23.23 -1.60
CA ALA A 123 -23.55 23.90 -2.91
C ALA A 123 -22.15 24.44 -3.25
N ASP A 124 -21.25 24.56 -2.28
CA ASP A 124 -19.86 25.01 -2.47
C ASP A 124 -18.91 23.87 -2.92
N TYR A 125 -19.46 22.67 -3.15
CA TYR A 125 -18.75 21.46 -3.50
C TYR A 125 -19.32 20.84 -4.78
N GLU A 126 -18.42 20.33 -5.60
CA GLU A 126 -18.69 19.71 -6.89
C GLU A 126 -18.60 18.19 -6.73
N ASP A 127 -19.48 17.48 -7.43
CA ASP A 127 -19.52 16.01 -7.43
C ASP A 127 -18.19 15.41 -7.90
N GLY A 128 -17.73 14.37 -7.21
CA GLY A 128 -16.50 13.63 -7.51
C GLY A 128 -15.21 14.28 -7.01
N ASN A 129 -15.26 15.54 -6.54
CA ASN A 129 -14.06 16.27 -6.15
C ASN A 129 -13.60 15.96 -4.71
N TYR A 130 -12.28 16.08 -4.52
CA TYR A 130 -11.62 15.96 -3.22
C TYR A 130 -11.41 17.34 -2.60
N TYR A 131 -11.60 17.43 -1.29
CA TYR A 131 -11.49 18.66 -0.52
C TYR A 131 -10.61 18.45 0.71
N ILE A 132 -9.66 19.37 0.90
CA ILE A 132 -8.76 19.34 2.04
C ILE A 132 -9.29 20.29 3.11
N PHE A 133 -9.34 19.81 4.35
CA PHE A 133 -9.69 20.58 5.52
C PHE A 133 -8.51 20.63 6.47
N LYS A 134 -8.20 21.83 6.94
CA LYS A 134 -7.20 22.07 7.98
C LYS A 134 -7.92 22.32 9.29
N CYS A 135 -7.63 21.50 10.29
CA CYS A 135 -8.17 21.64 11.63
C CYS A 135 -7.09 22.12 12.60
N THR A 136 -7.43 23.11 13.40
CA THR A 136 -6.69 23.48 14.61
C THR A 136 -7.40 22.82 15.78
N ASP A 137 -6.67 22.39 16.81
CA ASP A 137 -7.20 21.86 18.09
C ASP A 137 -8.21 20.69 18.03
N GLY A 138 -8.45 20.12 16.85
CA GLY A 138 -9.47 19.10 16.62
C GLY A 138 -10.91 19.63 16.62
N LYS A 139 -11.12 20.94 16.79
CA LYS A 139 -12.45 21.56 16.77
C LYS A 139 -12.57 22.59 15.66
N THR A 140 -11.56 23.43 15.46
CA THR A 140 -11.66 24.55 14.51
C THR A 140 -11.15 24.14 13.12
N CYS A 141 -12.06 23.82 12.19
CA CYS A 141 -11.71 23.37 10.85
C CYS A 141 -12.07 24.39 9.76
N SER A 142 -11.19 24.52 8.77
CA SER A 142 -11.36 25.40 7.61
C SER A 142 -10.98 24.68 6.31
N LYS A 143 -11.68 24.99 5.22
CA LYS A 143 -11.38 24.46 3.88
C LYS A 143 -10.07 25.08 3.40
N VAL A 144 -9.16 24.26 2.93
CA VAL A 144 -7.90 24.72 2.33
C VAL A 144 -8.19 25.14 0.90
N THR A 145 -8.06 26.43 0.62
CA THR A 145 -8.24 26.99 -0.73
C THR A 145 -6.93 27.14 -1.50
N ASP A 146 -5.81 27.19 -0.78
CA ASP A 146 -4.47 27.27 -1.35
C ASP A 146 -3.53 26.30 -0.61
N ALA A 147 -3.28 25.15 -1.24
CA ALA A 147 -2.44 24.10 -0.67
C ALA A 147 -0.95 24.50 -0.57
N SER A 148 -0.51 25.58 -1.21
CA SER A 148 0.87 26.08 -1.06
C SER A 148 1.17 26.59 0.36
N THR A 149 0.13 26.93 1.13
CA THR A 149 0.21 27.40 2.52
C THR A 149 0.36 26.28 3.55
N LEU A 150 0.25 25.01 3.12
CA LEU A 150 0.29 23.86 4.01
C LEU A 150 1.68 23.64 4.59
N THR A 151 1.71 23.29 5.88
CA THR A 151 2.93 23.00 6.62
C THR A 151 2.91 21.58 7.22
N ALA A 152 4.07 21.07 7.60
CA ALA A 152 4.20 19.74 8.21
C ALA A 152 3.48 19.60 9.56
N SER A 153 3.20 20.72 10.24
CA SER A 153 2.47 20.75 11.51
C SER A 153 0.96 20.80 11.36
N ASP A 154 0.44 20.94 10.14
CA ASP A 154 -0.99 21.04 9.90
C ASP A 154 -1.67 19.69 10.12
N GLN A 155 -2.80 19.71 10.82
CA GLN A 155 -3.69 18.56 10.92
C GLN A 155 -4.71 18.66 9.78
N LEU A 156 -4.60 17.74 8.83
CA LEU A 156 -5.37 17.76 7.59
C LEU A 156 -6.32 16.58 7.53
N TYR A 157 -7.41 16.76 6.79
CA TYR A 157 -8.35 15.71 6.43
C TYR A 157 -8.74 15.88 4.98
N ILE A 158 -8.95 14.78 4.27
CA ILE A 158 -9.42 14.79 2.89
C ILE A 158 -10.78 14.11 2.84
N TYR A 159 -11.73 14.78 2.21
CA TYR A 159 -13.04 14.22 1.92
C TYR A 159 -13.30 14.22 0.43
N LYS A 160 -13.89 13.15 -0.07
CA LYS A 160 -14.47 13.09 -1.40
C LYS A 160 -15.95 13.46 -1.30
N PHE A 161 -16.37 14.46 -2.08
CA PHE A 161 -17.76 14.83 -2.19
C PHE A 161 -18.41 14.00 -3.29
N THR A 162 -19.54 13.37 -3.01
CA THR A 162 -20.30 12.62 -4.02
C THR A 162 -21.78 12.96 -3.93
N SER A 163 -22.39 13.26 -5.07
CA SER A 163 -23.77 13.67 -5.22
C SER A 163 -24.48 12.77 -6.22
N THR A 164 -25.43 11.96 -5.75
CA THR A 164 -26.23 11.07 -6.59
C THR A 164 -27.65 11.61 -6.72
N THR A 165 -28.07 11.89 -7.95
CA THR A 165 -29.46 12.28 -8.24
C THR A 165 -30.26 11.06 -8.70
N ALA A 166 -31.25 10.67 -7.90
CA ALA A 166 -32.17 9.59 -8.23
C ALA A 166 -33.09 9.97 -9.40
N GLY A 167 -33.73 8.97 -10.00
CA GLY A 167 -34.64 9.18 -11.14
C GLY A 167 -35.89 10.01 -10.83
N ASP A 168 -36.20 10.24 -9.56
CA ASP A 168 -37.26 11.14 -9.10
C ASP A 168 -36.81 12.61 -8.92
N GLY A 169 -35.53 12.89 -9.22
CA GLY A 169 -34.92 14.22 -9.06
C GLY A 169 -34.37 14.50 -7.66
N THR A 170 -34.48 13.56 -6.71
CA THR A 170 -33.90 13.72 -5.38
C THR A 170 -32.38 13.57 -5.44
N THR A 171 -31.65 14.60 -5.00
CA THR A 171 -30.20 14.55 -4.87
C THR A 171 -29.80 14.14 -3.45
N THR A 172 -28.99 13.10 -3.35
CA THR A 172 -28.35 12.66 -2.12
C THR A 172 -26.88 13.02 -2.18
N VAL A 173 -26.38 13.63 -1.12
CA VAL A 173 -24.98 14.02 -0.98
C VAL A 173 -24.32 13.15 0.07
N SER A 174 -23.07 12.78 -0.15
CA SER A 174 -22.23 12.05 0.79
C SER A 174 -20.82 12.64 0.81
N LEU A 175 -20.24 12.67 2.00
CA LEU A 175 -18.88 13.08 2.27
C LEU A 175 -18.12 11.88 2.78
N ASP A 176 -17.29 11.31 1.92
CA ASP A 176 -16.50 10.17 2.28
C ASP A 176 -15.12 10.62 2.73
N GLN A 177 -14.81 10.42 4.01
CA GLN A 177 -13.48 10.70 4.53
C GLN A 177 -12.49 9.69 3.95
N GLN A 178 -11.46 10.20 3.30
CA GLN A 178 -10.47 9.37 2.67
C GLN A 178 -9.41 8.91 3.68
N LYS A 179 -9.07 7.63 3.60
CA LYS A 179 -8.18 6.90 4.52
C LYS A 179 -7.22 6.05 3.71
N ASP A 180 -6.00 5.86 4.23
CA ASP A 180 -4.96 5.07 3.55
C ASP A 180 -4.70 5.53 2.09
N ILE A 181 -4.87 6.84 1.83
CA ILE A 181 -4.66 7.42 0.51
C ILE A 181 -3.44 8.33 0.49
N SER A 182 -2.93 8.53 -0.72
CA SER A 182 -2.02 9.62 -1.04
C SER A 182 -2.71 10.57 -2.01
N TYR A 183 -2.67 11.87 -1.73
CA TYR A 183 -3.33 12.91 -2.52
C TYR A 183 -2.37 14.04 -2.82
N PHE A 184 -2.26 14.39 -4.10
CA PHE A 184 -1.36 15.44 -4.54
C PHE A 184 -2.13 16.70 -4.92
N THR A 185 -1.73 17.82 -4.33
CA THR A 185 -2.37 19.12 -4.56
C THR A 185 -1.31 20.21 -4.66
N ALA A 186 -1.39 21.06 -5.69
CA ALA A 186 -0.52 22.23 -5.86
C ALA A 186 0.97 22.00 -5.50
N THR A 187 1.57 20.91 -6.02
CA THR A 187 2.98 20.48 -5.76
C THR A 187 3.28 19.83 -4.40
N LYS A 188 2.27 19.61 -3.57
CA LYS A 188 2.39 19.00 -2.24
C LYS A 188 1.73 17.62 -2.24
N LEU A 189 2.43 16.63 -1.68
CA LEU A 189 1.88 15.31 -1.42
C LEU A 189 1.36 15.24 0.01
N LEU A 190 0.09 14.87 0.15
CA LEU A 190 -0.55 14.54 1.42
C LEU A 190 -0.69 13.03 1.50
N HIS A 191 -0.42 12.45 2.67
CA HIS A 191 -0.72 11.06 2.95
C HIS A 191 -1.67 10.99 4.14
N CYS A 192 -2.78 10.27 3.98
CA CYS A 192 -3.76 10.01 5.02
C CYS A 192 -3.55 8.62 5.59
N ASP A 193 -3.47 8.51 6.91
CA ASP A 193 -3.42 7.24 7.62
C ASP A 193 -4.78 6.51 7.61
N SER A 194 -4.82 5.35 8.26
CA SER A 194 -6.02 4.52 8.43
C SER A 194 -7.13 5.18 9.24
N ASP A 195 -6.80 6.19 10.04
CA ASP A 195 -7.76 7.01 10.76
C ASP A 195 -8.28 8.18 9.90
N GLY A 196 -7.71 8.37 8.70
CA GLY A 196 -8.08 9.42 7.75
C GLY A 196 -7.44 10.77 8.06
N ARG A 197 -6.45 10.80 8.94
CA ARG A 197 -5.69 12.01 9.22
C ARG A 197 -4.56 12.13 8.22
N CYS A 198 -4.52 13.27 7.57
CA CYS A 198 -3.57 13.55 6.52
C CYS A 198 -2.43 14.44 7.02
N ALA A 199 -1.23 14.18 6.54
CA ALA A 199 -0.05 14.99 6.81
C ALA A 199 0.71 15.26 5.51
N LEU A 200 1.44 16.37 5.49
CA LEU A 200 2.35 16.66 4.39
C LEU A 200 3.51 15.66 4.40
N VAL A 201 3.73 14.99 3.27
CA VAL A 201 4.90 14.13 3.08
C VAL A 201 6.13 15.02 2.92
N THR A 202 7.00 15.03 3.93
CA THR A 202 8.19 15.90 4.00
C THR A 202 9.50 15.14 3.75
N THR A 203 9.45 13.81 3.72
CA THR A 203 10.60 12.96 3.43
C THR A 203 10.21 11.86 2.47
N ALA A 204 10.91 11.78 1.34
CA ALA A 204 10.86 10.63 0.44
C ALA A 204 12.17 9.84 0.63
N THR A 205 12.13 8.75 1.40
CA THR A 205 13.27 7.87 1.63
C THR A 205 12.92 6.41 1.33
N PRO A 206 13.45 5.76 0.26
CA PRO A 206 14.44 6.22 -0.71
C PRO A 206 14.03 7.32 -1.72
N THR A 207 15.00 7.76 -2.52
CA THR A 207 15.00 8.98 -3.36
C THR A 207 14.13 8.94 -4.61
N ASP A 208 13.41 7.85 -4.87
CA ASP A 208 12.53 7.68 -6.03
C ASP A 208 11.35 6.79 -5.62
N TYR A 209 10.17 7.39 -5.51
CA TYR A 209 8.99 6.73 -5.01
C TYR A 209 7.77 7.04 -5.86
N TYR A 210 6.85 6.07 -5.90
CA TYR A 210 5.62 6.18 -6.65
C TYR A 210 4.42 6.14 -5.72
N TYR A 211 3.45 7.00 -5.99
CA TYR A 211 2.20 7.11 -5.23
C TYR A 211 1.04 7.07 -6.22
N VAL A 212 0.01 6.30 -5.89
CA VAL A 212 -1.24 6.31 -6.65
C VAL A 212 -1.92 7.67 -6.49
N ASN A 213 -2.36 8.24 -7.61
CA ASN A 213 -3.27 9.38 -7.58
C ASN A 213 -4.72 8.90 -7.53
N VAL A 214 -5.32 8.95 -6.34
CA VAL A 214 -6.71 8.54 -6.12
C VAL A 214 -7.74 9.44 -6.81
N ALA A 215 -7.33 10.62 -7.29
CA ALA A 215 -8.18 11.54 -8.03
C ALA A 215 -8.02 11.43 -9.54
N ALA A 216 -7.23 10.46 -10.02
CA ALA A 216 -6.98 10.31 -11.43
C ALA A 216 -8.22 9.92 -12.22
N THR A 217 -8.26 10.43 -13.45
CA THR A 217 -9.30 10.11 -14.43
C THR A 217 -8.77 9.28 -15.60
N GLY A 218 -7.44 9.12 -15.69
CA GLY A 218 -6.79 8.28 -16.68
C GLY A 218 -5.36 7.88 -16.27
N LEU A 219 -4.67 7.15 -17.13
CA LEU A 219 -3.29 6.73 -16.82
C LEU A 219 -2.29 7.91 -16.77
N THR A 220 -2.55 8.98 -17.52
CA THR A 220 -1.69 10.16 -17.60
C THR A 220 -1.57 10.95 -16.29
N ASP A 221 -2.53 10.78 -15.38
CA ASP A 221 -2.56 11.44 -14.08
C ASP A 221 -2.66 10.44 -12.91
N SER A 222 -2.68 9.13 -13.17
CA SER A 222 -2.82 8.06 -12.16
C SER A 222 -1.65 7.83 -11.21
N LEU A 223 -0.48 8.40 -11.49
CA LEU A 223 0.74 8.09 -10.77
C LEU A 223 1.57 9.35 -10.54
N TYR A 224 2.07 9.51 -9.32
CA TYR A 224 3.04 10.53 -8.96
C TYR A 224 4.40 9.92 -8.67
N GLN A 225 5.45 10.50 -9.23
CA GLN A 225 6.82 10.24 -8.80
C GLN A 225 7.26 11.36 -7.85
N CYS A 226 7.72 11.00 -6.65
CA CYS A 226 8.31 11.94 -5.70
C CYS A 226 9.80 11.67 -5.52
N THR A 227 10.58 12.74 -5.44
CA THR A 227 12.03 12.71 -5.24
C THR A 227 12.47 13.72 -4.19
N GLY A 228 13.66 13.50 -3.61
CA GLY A 228 14.33 14.44 -2.71
C GLY A 228 14.33 14.02 -1.23
N SER A 229 15.44 14.31 -0.54
CA SER A 229 15.56 14.20 0.91
C SER A 229 15.46 15.61 1.53
N GLY A 230 14.40 15.88 2.29
CA GLY A 230 14.12 17.17 2.92
C GLY A 230 13.08 18.02 2.19
N THR A 231 13.35 18.41 0.94
CA THR A 231 12.34 19.03 0.08
C THR A 231 11.82 18.00 -0.91
N VAL A 232 10.69 17.38 -0.58
CA VAL A 232 10.01 16.46 -1.49
C VAL A 232 9.41 17.24 -2.64
N THR A 233 9.79 16.87 -3.86
CA THR A 233 9.16 17.35 -5.09
C THR A 233 8.47 16.16 -5.73
N CYS A 234 7.18 16.29 -6.02
CA CYS A 234 6.49 15.28 -6.81
C CYS A 234 6.00 15.83 -8.14
N THR A 235 5.95 14.96 -9.13
CA THR A 235 5.48 15.25 -10.47
C THR A 235 4.53 14.15 -10.89
N ALA A 236 3.41 14.54 -11.52
CA ALA A 236 2.58 13.58 -12.23
C ALA A 236 3.45 12.94 -13.32
N ILE A 237 3.39 11.63 -13.42
CA ILE A 237 4.01 10.90 -14.52
C ILE A 237 2.92 10.16 -15.29
N THR A 238 3.12 10.05 -16.59
CA THR A 238 2.27 9.22 -17.42
C THR A 238 2.54 7.76 -17.09
N ALA A 239 1.60 7.11 -16.40
CA ALA A 239 1.64 5.68 -16.25
C ALA A 239 1.37 5.00 -17.59
N GLU A 240 1.98 3.84 -17.81
CA GLU A 240 1.69 2.99 -18.96
C GLU A 240 0.90 1.76 -18.53
N ASP A 241 0.17 1.18 -19.48
CA ASP A 241 -0.59 -0.04 -19.28
C ASP A 241 0.34 -1.23 -18.94
N ASN A 242 -0.08 -2.07 -17.99
CA ASN A 242 0.64 -3.24 -17.48
C ASN A 242 2.02 -2.90 -16.89
N LYS A 243 2.14 -1.77 -16.19
CA LYS A 243 3.35 -1.39 -15.47
C LYS A 243 3.20 -1.58 -13.97
N ASN A 244 4.34 -1.83 -13.32
CA ASN A 244 4.42 -1.98 -11.88
C ASN A 244 5.47 -1.06 -11.28
N TYR A 245 5.19 -0.60 -10.07
CA TYR A 245 6.05 0.28 -9.30
C TYR A 245 6.01 -0.13 -7.84
N LEU A 246 7.10 0.10 -7.11
CA LEU A 246 7.09 -0.07 -5.66
C LEU A 246 6.23 1.03 -5.04
N ASP A 247 5.25 0.65 -4.20
CA ASP A 247 4.42 1.62 -3.50
C ASP A 247 5.21 2.28 -2.36
N ALA A 248 5.18 3.60 -2.34
CA ALA A 248 5.81 4.41 -1.31
C ALA A 248 4.92 4.60 -0.09
N THR A 249 3.61 4.43 -0.25
CA THR A 249 2.59 4.57 0.80
C THR A 249 2.69 3.40 1.78
N ASP A 250 2.74 2.18 1.24
CA ASP A 250 2.96 0.96 2.00
C ASP A 250 4.06 0.13 1.35
N SER A 251 5.17 -0.04 2.08
CA SER A 251 6.31 -0.85 1.66
C SER A 251 5.98 -2.32 1.33
N LYS A 252 4.82 -2.84 1.75
CA LYS A 252 4.36 -4.20 1.42
C LYS A 252 3.59 -4.28 0.10
N ASN A 253 3.29 -3.14 -0.51
CA ASN A 253 2.47 -3.06 -1.69
C ASN A 253 3.28 -2.82 -2.97
N VAL A 254 2.67 -3.23 -4.07
CA VAL A 254 3.09 -2.94 -5.44
C VAL A 254 1.95 -2.16 -6.10
N ILE A 255 2.31 -1.07 -6.77
CA ILE A 255 1.38 -0.33 -7.62
C ILE A 255 1.34 -1.04 -8.96
N HIS A 256 0.15 -1.43 -9.42
CA HIS A 256 -0.09 -2.00 -10.74
C HIS A 256 -1.01 -1.08 -11.54
N CYS A 257 -0.61 -0.75 -12.77
CA CYS A 257 -1.33 0.17 -13.63
C CYS A 257 -1.91 -0.54 -14.85
N THR A 258 -3.22 -0.42 -15.05
CA THR A 258 -3.92 -0.92 -16.25
C THR A 258 -4.84 0.13 -16.84
N THR A 259 -5.18 -0.01 -18.12
CA THR A 259 -6.19 0.82 -18.78
C THR A 259 -7.60 0.64 -18.21
N ALA A 260 -7.87 -0.49 -17.56
CA ALA A 260 -9.17 -0.80 -16.97
C ALA A 260 -9.33 -0.19 -15.57
N ASP A 261 -8.31 -0.35 -14.71
CA ASP A 261 -8.37 -0.01 -13.28
C ASP A 261 -7.51 1.20 -12.91
N LEU A 262 -6.85 1.83 -13.90
CA LEU A 262 -5.80 2.83 -13.68
C LEU A 262 -4.67 2.24 -12.82
N CYS A 263 -3.94 3.08 -12.09
CA CYS A 263 -2.97 2.61 -11.10
C CYS A 263 -3.67 2.31 -9.78
N THR A 264 -3.48 1.10 -9.28
CA THR A 264 -3.98 0.64 -7.98
C THR A 264 -2.82 0.11 -7.15
N SER A 265 -2.92 0.22 -5.82
CA SER A 265 -1.93 -0.34 -4.89
C SER A 265 -2.52 -1.56 -4.19
N ALA A 266 -1.77 -2.66 -4.15
CA ALA A 266 -2.17 -3.88 -3.46
C ALA A 266 -0.95 -4.61 -2.90
N ALA A 267 -1.17 -5.50 -1.94
CA ALA A 267 -0.11 -6.33 -1.37
C ALA A 267 0.64 -7.11 -2.46
N GLY A 268 1.97 -6.99 -2.46
CA GLY A 268 2.80 -7.73 -3.41
C GLY A 268 2.84 -9.23 -3.12
N SER A 269 3.07 -10.04 -4.16
CA SER A 269 3.15 -11.48 -4.00
C SER A 269 4.36 -11.90 -3.18
N THR A 270 4.10 -12.68 -2.13
CA THR A 270 5.13 -13.31 -1.28
C THR A 270 5.39 -14.77 -1.68
N THR A 271 4.81 -15.23 -2.79
CA THR A 271 4.99 -16.60 -3.28
C THR A 271 6.42 -16.78 -3.79
N ALA A 272 7.06 -17.90 -3.41
CA ALA A 272 8.44 -18.18 -3.81
C ALA A 272 8.64 -18.12 -5.33
N GLY A 273 9.76 -17.54 -5.76
CA GLY A 273 10.11 -17.35 -7.16
C GLY A 273 9.44 -16.17 -7.85
N GLN A 274 8.39 -15.57 -7.27
CA GLN A 274 7.63 -14.50 -7.93
C GLN A 274 8.27 -13.13 -7.78
N ALA A 275 8.18 -12.33 -8.85
CA ALA A 275 8.62 -10.94 -8.88
C ALA A 275 7.80 -10.14 -9.89
N TYR A 276 7.93 -8.81 -9.84
CA TYR A 276 7.37 -7.88 -10.81
C TYR A 276 8.53 -7.18 -11.54
N ILE A 277 8.33 -6.79 -12.79
CA ILE A 277 9.26 -5.85 -13.44
C ILE A 277 9.01 -4.46 -12.86
N ASP A 278 10.04 -3.86 -12.25
CA ASP A 278 9.95 -2.46 -11.80
C ASP A 278 10.05 -1.56 -13.04
N SER A 279 9.00 -0.78 -13.27
CA SER A 279 8.89 0.06 -14.46
C SER A 279 9.66 1.38 -14.31
N ARG A 280 10.32 1.58 -13.17
CA ARG A 280 11.29 2.66 -12.98
C ARG A 280 12.43 2.54 -13.97
N GLU A 281 12.57 3.54 -14.83
CA GLU A 281 13.67 3.59 -15.78
C GLU A 281 14.94 4.08 -15.11
N THR A 282 16.03 3.33 -15.27
CA THR A 282 17.38 3.79 -14.95
C THR A 282 18.18 3.90 -16.24
N GLY A 283 18.44 5.14 -16.69
CA GLY A 283 19.13 5.38 -17.96
C GLY A 283 18.36 4.90 -19.20
N GLY A 284 17.03 4.98 -19.17
CA GLY A 284 16.14 4.56 -20.26
C GLY A 284 15.92 3.04 -20.37
N LYS A 285 16.15 2.30 -19.26
CA LYS A 285 16.00 0.85 -19.22
C LYS A 285 15.30 0.40 -17.93
N GLN A 286 14.44 -0.60 -18.04
CA GLN A 286 13.77 -1.28 -16.92
C GLN A 286 14.67 -2.42 -16.42
N LEU A 287 15.72 -2.08 -15.69
CA LEU A 287 16.73 -3.06 -15.22
C LEU A 287 16.38 -3.70 -13.88
N ASN A 288 15.36 -3.18 -13.18
CA ASN A 288 15.04 -3.61 -11.83
C ASN A 288 13.83 -4.55 -11.80
N VAL A 289 13.76 -5.34 -10.74
CA VAL A 289 12.62 -6.18 -10.37
C VAL A 289 12.19 -5.86 -8.95
N ILE A 290 10.90 -6.01 -8.68
CA ILE A 290 10.32 -5.90 -7.34
C ILE A 290 10.09 -7.31 -6.80
N THR A 291 10.66 -7.61 -5.64
CA THR A 291 10.45 -8.87 -4.91
C THR A 291 9.89 -8.58 -3.53
N CYS A 292 8.92 -9.36 -3.08
CA CYS A 292 8.24 -9.17 -1.80
C CYS A 292 8.35 -10.39 -0.88
N ASN A 293 8.39 -10.13 0.43
CA ASN A 293 8.34 -11.14 1.49
C ASN A 293 7.41 -10.66 2.63
N SER A 294 7.44 -11.33 3.78
CA SER A 294 6.61 -10.96 4.94
C SER A 294 6.88 -9.55 5.49
N ASP A 295 8.09 -9.05 5.27
CA ASP A 295 8.57 -7.81 5.87
C ASP A 295 8.30 -6.62 4.93
N GLY A 296 8.31 -6.86 3.61
CA GLY A 296 7.97 -5.86 2.60
C GLY A 296 8.41 -6.23 1.19
N CYS A 297 8.17 -5.31 0.28
CA CYS A 297 8.62 -5.31 -1.10
C CYS A 297 9.89 -4.47 -1.25
N THR A 298 10.78 -4.92 -2.13
CA THR A 298 12.04 -4.23 -2.44
C THR A 298 12.26 -4.22 -3.94
N SER A 299 12.79 -3.12 -4.46
CA SER A 299 13.25 -3.00 -5.85
C SER A 299 14.76 -3.16 -5.90
N SER A 300 15.24 -4.04 -6.76
CA SER A 300 16.67 -4.26 -6.97
C SER A 300 16.98 -4.60 -8.42
N THR A 301 18.24 -4.41 -8.84
CA THR A 301 18.66 -4.77 -10.20
C THR A 301 18.43 -6.25 -10.46
N GLY A 302 17.74 -6.55 -11.56
CA GLY A 302 17.48 -7.89 -12.03
C GLY A 302 18.77 -8.65 -12.35
N ILE A 303 18.72 -9.97 -12.18
CA ILE A 303 19.89 -10.82 -12.41
C ILE A 303 19.99 -11.11 -13.91
N THR A 304 21.17 -10.85 -14.49
CA THR A 304 21.37 -10.91 -15.95
C THR A 304 22.14 -12.14 -16.45
N THR A 305 22.43 -13.08 -15.56
CA THR A 305 23.37 -14.20 -15.78
C THR A 305 22.70 -15.56 -15.87
N GLY A 306 21.56 -15.64 -16.56
CA GLY A 306 20.89 -16.92 -16.83
C GLY A 306 20.00 -17.43 -15.68
N GLN A 307 19.56 -16.55 -14.79
CA GLN A 307 18.53 -16.82 -13.80
C GLN A 307 17.24 -16.09 -14.21
N VAL A 308 16.08 -16.58 -13.77
CA VAL A 308 14.79 -15.96 -14.07
C VAL A 308 13.95 -15.82 -12.81
N TYR A 309 12.91 -14.99 -12.89
CA TYR A 309 11.85 -14.90 -11.89
C TYR A 309 10.56 -15.43 -12.50
N ILE A 310 9.60 -15.83 -11.67
CA ILE A 310 8.21 -16.05 -12.10
C ILE A 310 7.54 -14.67 -12.15
N ASP A 311 6.86 -14.35 -13.25
CA ASP A 311 6.13 -13.08 -13.34
C ASP A 311 4.86 -13.13 -12.49
N ALA A 312 4.75 -12.20 -11.54
CA ALA A 312 3.63 -12.09 -10.62
C ALA A 312 2.40 -11.37 -11.22
N ILE A 313 2.48 -10.83 -12.45
CA ILE A 313 1.46 -9.94 -13.04
C ILE A 313 0.18 -10.68 -13.53
N GLN A 314 -0.07 -11.96 -13.20
CA GLN A 314 -1.26 -12.66 -13.71
C GLN A 314 -2.26 -13.14 -12.63
N ASP A 315 -3.46 -12.55 -12.69
CA ASP A 315 -4.69 -12.87 -11.94
C ASP A 315 -5.27 -14.28 -12.21
N ASN A 316 -4.57 -15.16 -12.93
CA ASN A 316 -5.09 -16.49 -13.28
C ASN A 316 -4.60 -17.62 -12.36
N SER A 317 -3.93 -17.30 -11.24
CA SER A 317 -3.34 -18.27 -10.29
C SER A 317 -2.29 -19.22 -10.89
N LYS A 318 -1.96 -19.07 -12.18
CA LYS A 318 -1.05 -19.99 -12.90
C LYS A 318 0.32 -19.36 -13.13
N ASN A 319 0.41 -18.04 -13.31
CA ASN A 319 1.67 -17.34 -13.59
C ASN A 319 2.50 -18.08 -14.67
N PRO A 320 1.98 -18.18 -15.90
CA PRO A 320 2.62 -18.92 -16.99
C PRO A 320 3.94 -18.29 -17.45
N ASN A 321 4.22 -17.06 -17.03
CA ASN A 321 5.33 -16.26 -17.54
C ASN A 321 6.51 -16.25 -16.58
N VAL A 322 7.69 -16.07 -17.15
CA VAL A 322 8.94 -15.81 -16.43
C VAL A 322 9.51 -14.46 -16.84
N ILE A 323 10.16 -13.78 -15.91
CA ILE A 323 10.90 -12.54 -16.14
C ILE A 323 12.37 -12.90 -16.37
N THR A 324 12.90 -12.51 -17.52
CA THR A 324 14.32 -12.59 -17.84
C THR A 324 14.90 -11.19 -17.91
N CYS A 325 16.04 -10.96 -17.29
CA CYS A 325 16.74 -9.67 -17.32
C CYS A 325 18.03 -9.76 -18.12
N THR A 326 18.33 -8.71 -18.87
CA THR A 326 19.58 -8.54 -19.63
C THR A 326 20.11 -7.12 -19.41
N ALA A 327 21.28 -6.81 -19.96
CA ALA A 327 21.79 -5.43 -19.96
C ALA A 327 20.89 -4.43 -20.73
N ALA A 328 19.93 -4.90 -21.52
CA ALA A 328 18.94 -4.06 -22.20
C ALA A 328 17.69 -3.78 -21.34
N GLY A 329 17.42 -4.59 -20.32
CA GLY A 329 16.21 -4.51 -19.50
C GLY A 329 15.68 -5.90 -19.13
N CYS A 330 14.65 -5.90 -18.30
CA CYS A 330 13.86 -7.06 -17.94
C CYS A 330 12.62 -7.18 -18.84
N THR A 331 12.28 -8.40 -19.22
CA THR A 331 11.12 -8.71 -20.06
C THR A 331 10.37 -9.91 -19.51
N SER A 332 9.05 -9.90 -19.62
CA SER A 332 8.19 -11.04 -19.31
C SER A 332 7.82 -11.81 -20.57
N GLY A 333 7.84 -13.13 -20.50
CA GLY A 333 7.43 -14.02 -21.58
C GLY A 333 7.00 -15.39 -21.05
N ALA A 334 6.33 -16.18 -21.89
CA ALA A 334 5.88 -17.51 -21.49
C ALA A 334 7.07 -18.39 -21.04
N GLY A 335 6.93 -19.03 -19.88
CA GLY A 335 7.87 -20.03 -19.40
C GLY A 335 7.79 -21.31 -20.24
N SER A 336 8.91 -22.01 -20.37
CA SER A 336 8.98 -23.24 -21.13
C SER A 336 8.21 -24.36 -20.43
N THR A 337 7.31 -24.99 -21.17
CA THR A 337 6.55 -26.18 -20.73
C THR A 337 7.08 -27.47 -21.32
N THR A 338 8.27 -27.42 -21.93
CA THR A 338 8.90 -28.60 -22.54
C THR A 338 9.43 -29.53 -21.46
N ASP A 339 9.19 -30.83 -21.61
CA ASP A 339 9.64 -31.85 -20.66
C ASP A 339 11.16 -31.77 -20.41
N GLY A 340 11.54 -31.94 -19.15
CA GLY A 340 12.93 -31.87 -18.70
C GLY A 340 13.50 -30.45 -18.60
N GLN A 341 12.79 -29.41 -19.05
CA GLN A 341 13.28 -28.02 -18.98
C GLN A 341 12.94 -27.33 -17.66
N ALA A 342 13.91 -26.58 -17.13
CA ALA A 342 13.75 -25.72 -15.96
C ALA A 342 14.63 -24.46 -16.06
N TYR A 343 14.41 -23.52 -15.16
CA TYR A 343 15.26 -22.33 -14.99
C TYR A 343 15.87 -22.33 -13.58
N ILE A 344 16.96 -21.58 -13.38
CA ILE A 344 17.46 -21.29 -12.03
C ILE A 344 16.65 -20.12 -11.45
N ASP A 345 16.17 -20.27 -10.21
CA ASP A 345 15.37 -19.26 -9.52
C ASP A 345 16.25 -18.10 -9.02
N ALA A 346 16.04 -16.91 -9.60
CA ALA A 346 16.76 -15.70 -9.25
C ALA A 346 16.43 -15.17 -7.83
N THR A 347 15.26 -15.49 -7.27
CA THR A 347 14.87 -15.08 -5.91
C THR A 347 15.66 -15.83 -4.82
N ASP A 348 16.28 -16.96 -5.15
CA ASP A 348 17.01 -17.80 -4.20
C ASP A 348 18.52 -17.45 -4.12
N LYS A 349 18.91 -16.27 -4.62
CA LYS A 349 20.31 -15.80 -4.66
C LYS A 349 21.01 -15.83 -3.29
N ASP A 350 20.30 -15.43 -2.24
CA ASP A 350 20.85 -15.33 -0.89
C ASP A 350 21.01 -16.71 -0.22
N ASN A 351 20.40 -17.75 -0.81
CA ASN A 351 20.56 -19.14 -0.41
C ASN A 351 21.49 -19.92 -1.35
N GLY A 352 22.16 -19.24 -2.29
CA GLY A 352 23.09 -19.87 -3.23
C GLY A 352 22.42 -20.52 -4.44
N TYR A 353 21.22 -20.06 -4.86
CA TYR A 353 20.50 -20.57 -6.03
C TYR A 353 20.19 -22.07 -5.96
N LYS A 354 19.66 -22.55 -4.84
CA LYS A 354 19.32 -23.97 -4.63
C LYS A 354 17.97 -24.36 -5.22
N LYS A 355 17.21 -23.39 -5.71
CA LYS A 355 15.89 -23.60 -6.31
C LYS A 355 15.92 -23.49 -7.83
N VAL A 356 14.97 -24.18 -8.45
CA VAL A 356 14.68 -24.12 -9.89
C VAL A 356 13.22 -23.72 -10.09
N ILE A 357 12.95 -23.06 -11.21
CA ILE A 357 11.59 -22.76 -11.67
C ILE A 357 11.22 -23.78 -12.75
N LYS A 358 10.08 -24.47 -12.56
CA LYS A 358 9.49 -25.40 -13.52
C LYS A 358 8.16 -24.84 -13.97
N CYS A 359 7.86 -24.92 -15.26
CA CYS A 359 6.56 -24.54 -15.78
C CYS A 359 5.84 -25.77 -16.36
N THR A 360 4.76 -26.22 -15.72
CA THR A 360 4.00 -27.41 -16.14
C THR A 360 2.55 -27.04 -16.36
N GLY A 361 1.98 -27.41 -17.51
CA GLY A 361 0.59 -27.07 -17.84
C GLY A 361 0.31 -25.56 -17.85
N GLY A 362 1.33 -24.75 -18.18
CA GLY A 362 1.26 -23.29 -18.14
C GLY A 362 1.24 -22.71 -16.72
N THR A 363 1.69 -23.45 -15.71
CA THR A 363 1.88 -22.94 -14.35
C THR A 363 3.34 -23.01 -13.95
N CYS A 364 3.95 -21.88 -13.58
CA CYS A 364 5.33 -21.85 -13.13
C CYS A 364 5.42 -21.88 -11.59
N ALA A 365 6.33 -22.69 -11.06
CA ALA A 365 6.56 -22.83 -9.62
C ALA A 365 8.06 -22.91 -9.30
N SER A 366 8.45 -22.30 -8.18
CA SER A 366 9.81 -22.41 -7.62
C SER A 366 9.88 -23.55 -6.63
N GLU A 367 10.81 -24.48 -6.86
CA GLU A 367 10.98 -25.69 -6.08
C GLU A 367 12.46 -25.94 -5.78
N ALA A 368 12.75 -26.77 -4.78
CA ALA A 368 14.11 -27.23 -4.53
C ALA A 368 14.65 -28.00 -5.75
N GLY A 369 15.87 -27.69 -6.19
CA GLY A 369 16.55 -28.44 -7.22
C GLY A 369 16.97 -29.83 -6.72
N SER A 370 16.97 -30.82 -7.61
CA SER A 370 17.40 -32.19 -7.27
C SER A 370 18.90 -32.24 -7.04
N THR A 371 19.31 -32.66 -5.86
CA THR A 371 20.72 -32.87 -5.50
C THR A 371 21.17 -34.32 -5.73
N THR A 372 20.37 -35.13 -6.43
CA THR A 372 20.69 -36.54 -6.70
C THR A 372 21.80 -36.62 -7.75
N ALA A 373 22.87 -37.33 -7.44
CA ALA A 373 24.00 -37.48 -8.37
C ALA A 373 23.55 -38.08 -9.71
N GLY A 374 23.95 -37.47 -10.82
CA GLY A 374 23.59 -37.89 -12.17
C GLY A 374 22.24 -37.38 -12.68
N GLN A 375 21.44 -36.71 -11.85
CA GLN A 375 20.24 -36.00 -12.29
C GLN A 375 20.56 -34.59 -12.76
N ALA A 376 19.84 -34.11 -13.77
CA ALA A 376 19.94 -32.75 -14.29
C ALA A 376 18.60 -32.26 -14.83
N TYR A 377 18.52 -30.95 -15.06
CA TYR A 377 17.48 -30.31 -15.86
C TYR A 377 18.10 -29.80 -17.15
N ILE A 378 17.33 -29.70 -18.21
CA ILE A 378 17.71 -28.91 -19.39
C ILE A 378 17.50 -27.44 -19.01
N ASP A 379 18.51 -26.60 -19.22
CA ASP A 379 18.33 -25.16 -19.00
C ASP A 379 17.39 -24.61 -20.07
N ALA A 380 16.24 -24.10 -19.65
CA ALA A 380 15.21 -23.57 -20.52
C ALA A 380 15.62 -22.26 -21.22
N ILE A 381 16.69 -21.60 -20.77
CA ILE A 381 17.23 -20.40 -21.44
C ILE A 381 17.90 -20.83 -22.75
N GLN A 382 17.31 -20.42 -23.87
CA GLN A 382 17.82 -20.74 -25.20
C GLN A 382 18.97 -19.82 -25.61
N SER A 383 19.95 -20.40 -26.31
CA SER A 383 20.99 -19.67 -27.04
C SER A 383 20.91 -20.05 -28.51
N GLY A 384 20.54 -19.10 -29.38
CA GLY A 384 20.39 -19.35 -30.82
C GLY A 384 19.29 -20.35 -31.19
N GLY A 385 18.23 -20.45 -30.36
CA GLY A 385 17.12 -21.40 -30.55
C GLY A 385 17.44 -22.84 -30.15
N GLN A 386 18.57 -23.08 -29.47
CA GLN A 386 18.96 -24.37 -28.92
C GLN A 386 19.07 -24.28 -27.40
N ASN A 387 18.97 -25.42 -26.72
CA ASN A 387 19.20 -25.55 -25.28
C ASN A 387 20.53 -26.31 -25.06
N PRO A 388 21.70 -25.65 -25.19
CA PRO A 388 23.00 -26.32 -25.08
C PRO A 388 23.37 -26.71 -23.64
N ASN A 389 22.71 -26.14 -22.65
CA ASN A 389 23.11 -26.23 -21.26
C ASN A 389 22.18 -27.14 -20.46
N VAL A 390 22.74 -27.70 -19.39
CA VAL A 390 22.01 -28.38 -18.32
C VAL A 390 22.20 -27.65 -17.01
N ILE A 391 21.17 -27.68 -16.18
CA ILE A 391 21.23 -27.23 -14.79
C ILE A 391 21.50 -28.44 -13.91
N ILE A 392 22.59 -28.39 -13.15
CA ILE A 392 22.94 -29.40 -12.15
C ILE A 392 22.86 -28.73 -10.78
N CYS A 393 22.14 -29.34 -9.86
CA CYS A 393 22.00 -28.86 -8.51
C CYS A 393 22.78 -29.74 -7.52
N THR A 394 23.39 -29.08 -6.55
CA THR A 394 24.15 -29.69 -5.45
C THR A 394 23.67 -29.10 -4.14
N ALA A 395 24.20 -29.58 -3.01
CA ALA A 395 23.92 -29.00 -1.69
C ALA A 395 24.31 -27.51 -1.59
N THR A 396 25.22 -27.03 -2.44
CA THR A 396 25.68 -25.63 -2.45
C THR A 396 24.90 -24.72 -3.38
N GLY A 397 24.16 -25.28 -4.35
CA GLY A 397 23.45 -24.49 -5.36
C GLY A 397 23.27 -25.20 -6.69
N CYS A 398 22.47 -24.59 -7.56
CA CYS A 398 22.25 -24.97 -8.96
C CYS A 398 23.12 -24.13 -9.89
N THR A 399 23.69 -24.76 -10.91
CA THR A 399 24.52 -24.10 -11.92
C THR A 399 24.14 -24.56 -13.32
N SER A 400 24.09 -23.63 -14.28
CA SER A 400 23.92 -23.92 -15.69
C SER A 400 25.27 -24.03 -16.40
N SER A 401 25.48 -25.09 -17.17
CA SER A 401 26.71 -25.32 -17.93
C SER A 401 26.46 -26.14 -19.18
N PRO A 402 27.33 -26.07 -20.22
CA PRO A 402 27.17 -26.87 -21.43
C PRO A 402 27.03 -28.36 -21.13
N GLY A 403 25.99 -28.97 -21.68
CA GLY A 403 25.77 -30.40 -21.57
C GLY A 403 26.73 -31.18 -22.47
N SER A 404 27.44 -32.16 -21.91
CA SER A 404 28.39 -33.00 -22.67
C SER A 404 28.12 -34.51 -22.55
N ASN A 405 27.09 -34.90 -21.80
CA ASN A 405 26.85 -36.27 -21.38
C ASN A 405 25.36 -36.61 -21.39
N THR A 406 25.08 -37.84 -21.01
CA THR A 406 23.75 -38.34 -20.68
C THR A 406 23.46 -38.13 -19.19
N TYR A 407 22.26 -37.65 -18.86
CA TYR A 407 21.80 -37.43 -17.48
C TYR A 407 20.44 -38.11 -17.26
N THR A 408 20.13 -38.44 -16.02
CA THR A 408 18.75 -38.77 -15.65
C THR A 408 17.95 -37.47 -15.55
N ASP A 409 16.76 -37.44 -16.15
CA ASP A 409 15.87 -36.28 -16.07
C ASP A 409 15.39 -36.08 -14.62
N ALA A 410 15.64 -34.89 -14.07
CA ALA A 410 15.24 -34.52 -12.71
C ALA A 410 13.76 -34.12 -12.56
N ILE A 411 13.03 -33.96 -13.67
CA ILE A 411 11.59 -33.68 -13.72
C ILE A 411 10.81 -34.96 -13.94
N THR A 412 11.14 -35.70 -15.00
CA THR A 412 10.36 -36.87 -15.41
C THR A 412 11.10 -38.16 -15.09
N ASN A 413 10.65 -38.87 -14.06
CA ASN A 413 11.29 -40.10 -13.62
C ASN A 413 11.28 -41.18 -14.73
N GLY A 414 12.45 -41.75 -15.02
CA GLY A 414 12.64 -42.73 -16.09
C GLY A 414 13.05 -42.12 -17.43
N ASN A 415 12.97 -40.81 -17.61
CA ASN A 415 13.51 -40.16 -18.81
C ASN A 415 15.02 -39.95 -18.71
N THR A 416 15.63 -39.86 -19.88
CA THR A 416 17.06 -39.60 -20.05
C THR A 416 17.25 -38.30 -20.84
N ILE A 417 18.06 -37.39 -20.31
CA ILE A 417 18.52 -36.20 -21.02
C ILE A 417 19.79 -36.56 -21.79
N THR A 418 19.77 -36.35 -23.11
CA THR A 418 20.93 -36.53 -23.98
C THR A 418 21.27 -35.20 -24.63
N CYS A 419 22.54 -34.79 -24.55
CA CYS A 419 23.04 -33.56 -25.13
C CYS A 419 23.98 -33.86 -26.32
N GLU A 420 23.53 -33.52 -27.53
CA GLU A 420 24.29 -33.74 -28.77
C GLU A 420 24.30 -32.45 -29.61
N ALA A 421 25.45 -32.15 -30.22
CA ALA A 421 25.63 -31.02 -31.14
C ALA A 421 25.13 -29.66 -30.59
N GLY A 422 25.23 -29.43 -29.27
CA GLY A 422 24.82 -28.19 -28.64
C GLY A 422 23.31 -28.09 -28.38
N ASN A 423 22.60 -29.21 -28.36
CA ASN A 423 21.21 -29.26 -27.93
C ASN A 423 20.96 -30.43 -26.99
N CYS A 424 20.25 -30.19 -25.89
CA CYS A 424 19.84 -31.21 -24.94
C CYS A 424 18.35 -31.52 -25.10
N ALA A 425 18.00 -32.80 -25.08
CA ALA A 425 16.62 -33.26 -25.15
C ALA A 425 16.35 -34.35 -24.11
N SER A 426 15.16 -34.32 -23.51
CA SER A 426 14.66 -35.37 -22.64
C SER A 426 13.83 -36.35 -23.46
N THR A 427 14.18 -37.63 -23.42
CA THR A 427 13.47 -38.70 -24.12
C THR A 427 13.08 -39.82 -23.15
N GLY A 428 11.85 -40.33 -23.29
CA GLY A 428 11.39 -41.51 -22.55
C GLY A 428 12.22 -42.75 -22.90
N GLY A 429 12.62 -43.49 -21.86
CA GLY A 429 13.32 -44.77 -21.95
C GLY A 429 12.43 -45.96 -22.29
#